data_AF-Q2UGS1-F1
#
_entry.id   AF-Q2UGS1-F1
#
_cell.length_a   1.000
_cell.length_b   1.000
_cell.length_c   1.000
_cell.angle_alpha   90.00
_cell.angle_beta   90.00
_cell.angle_gamma   90.00
#
_symmetry.space_group_name_H-M   'P 1'
#
loop_
_entity.id
_entity.type
_entity.pdbx_description
1 polymer ?
#
loop_
_entity_poly.entity_id
_entity_poly.type
_entity_poly.pdbx_seq_one_letter_code
_entity_poly.pdbx_strand_id
1 'polypeptide(L)'
;MLCGISRLSPRSFIATAIFFTTALLTANLVSGGQNIPPCPHGVPCYTPMYPSTAELIFMIGTTTLTFITNWFVVPRIMGKSEKSRTLFSYLAGLQFGMGLFFTGMANPSKVLRFFAFPTDLFRFDPSLALVILFGIGPSLITFLTAKPGQKTDKLDGKPELPTLADSWRLPTATMADIDWRFVAGAAAFGVAWGLRGVCPGPAVLRAALQPAWGLVEMTGYMLGNLV
;
A
#
# COMPACT_ATOMS: atom_id res chain seq x y z
N MET A 1 2.11 7.57 -1.81
CA MET A 1 1.20 8.14 -0.79
C MET A 1 1.36 7.48 0.58
N LEU A 2 1.34 6.14 0.68
CA LEU A 2 1.53 5.42 1.97
C LEU A 2 2.74 5.91 2.78
N CYS A 3 3.95 5.89 2.20
CA CYS A 3 5.15 6.39 2.88
C CYS A 3 5.11 7.89 3.19
N GLY A 4 4.29 8.67 2.49
CA GLY A 4 4.12 10.08 2.75
C GLY A 4 3.19 10.35 3.93
N ILE A 5 2.10 9.58 4.06
CA ILE A 5 1.20 9.60 5.23
C ILE A 5 1.95 9.17 6.49
N SER A 6 2.76 8.11 6.41
CA SER A 6 3.61 7.68 7.54
C SER A 6 4.62 8.74 7.99
N ARG A 7 4.93 9.73 7.13
CA ARG A 7 5.79 10.87 7.45
C ARG A 7 5.02 12.15 7.76
N LEU A 8 3.70 12.05 7.93
CA LEU A 8 2.79 13.17 8.17
C LEU A 8 2.86 14.28 7.09
N SER A 9 3.12 13.90 5.84
CA SER A 9 3.23 14.85 4.71
C SER A 9 1.86 15.41 4.32
N PRO A 10 1.61 16.74 4.40
CA PRO A 10 0.35 17.35 4.01
C PRO A 10 -0.03 17.06 2.56
N ARG A 11 0.96 17.11 1.65
CA ARG A 11 0.77 16.78 0.23
C ARG A 11 0.20 15.36 0.04
N SER A 12 0.69 14.39 0.82
CA SER A 12 0.22 13.01 0.71
C SER A 12 -1.19 12.84 1.27
N PHE A 13 -1.54 13.54 2.36
CA PHE A 13 -2.91 13.58 2.87
C PHE A 13 -3.88 14.18 1.84
N ILE A 14 -3.51 15.29 1.20
CA ILE A 14 -4.34 15.94 0.19
C ILE A 14 -4.56 15.02 -1.02
N ALA A 15 -3.51 14.40 -1.55
CA ALA A 15 -3.65 13.41 -2.62
C ALA A 15 -4.60 12.29 -2.20
N THR A 16 -4.42 11.73 -1.00
CA THR A 16 -5.26 10.65 -0.49
C THR A 16 -6.70 11.07 -0.32
N ALA A 17 -6.98 12.26 0.21
CA ALA A 17 -8.33 12.80 0.27
C ALA A 17 -8.95 12.90 -1.13
N ILE A 18 -8.24 13.46 -2.11
CA ILE A 18 -8.74 13.65 -3.48
C ILE A 18 -9.06 12.30 -4.15
N PHE A 19 -8.08 11.38 -4.22
CA PHE A 19 -8.33 10.13 -4.95
C PHE A 19 -9.33 9.23 -4.22
N PHE A 20 -9.33 9.25 -2.87
CA PHE A 20 -10.22 8.39 -2.09
C PHE A 20 -11.67 8.87 -2.20
N THR A 21 -11.91 10.18 -2.06
CA THR A 21 -13.26 10.75 -2.24
C THR A 21 -13.77 10.53 -3.66
N THR A 22 -12.91 10.75 -4.66
CA THR A 22 -13.28 10.51 -6.06
C THR A 22 -13.58 9.03 -6.32
N ALA A 23 -12.80 8.10 -5.76
CA ALA A 23 -13.07 6.67 -5.87
C ALA A 23 -14.36 6.25 -5.17
N LEU A 24 -14.62 6.77 -3.98
CA LEU A 24 -15.84 6.51 -3.22
C LEU A 24 -17.08 6.98 -3.99
N LEU A 25 -17.05 8.21 -4.52
CA LEU A 25 -18.12 8.75 -5.35
C LEU A 25 -18.29 7.92 -6.62
N THR A 26 -17.19 7.58 -7.30
CA THR A 26 -17.25 6.81 -8.55
C THR A 26 -17.84 5.42 -8.33
N ALA A 27 -17.41 4.70 -7.29
CA ALA A 27 -17.89 3.35 -6.98
C ALA A 27 -19.40 3.32 -6.66
N ASN A 28 -19.91 4.37 -6.02
CA ASN A 28 -21.31 4.42 -5.56
C ASN A 28 -22.26 5.11 -6.54
N LEU A 29 -21.79 6.10 -7.32
CA LEU A 29 -22.62 6.84 -8.27
C LEU A 29 -22.66 6.18 -9.64
N VAL A 30 -21.53 5.61 -10.10
CA VAL A 30 -21.50 4.94 -11.41
C VAL A 30 -22.34 3.66 -11.33
N SER A 31 -23.30 3.55 -12.24
CA SER A 31 -24.28 2.45 -12.30
C SER A 31 -25.07 2.27 -10.99
N GLY A 32 -25.22 3.32 -10.17
CA GLY A 32 -25.94 3.26 -8.90
C GLY A 32 -25.38 2.24 -7.90
N GLY A 33 -24.07 2.03 -7.87
CA GLY A 33 -23.41 1.08 -6.96
C GLY A 33 -23.45 -0.38 -7.42
N GLN A 34 -23.99 -0.68 -8.61
CA GLN A 34 -24.02 -2.05 -9.17
C GLN A 34 -22.63 -2.59 -9.49
N ASN A 35 -21.61 -1.73 -9.59
CA ASN A 35 -20.22 -2.15 -9.74
C ASN A 35 -19.67 -2.81 -8.47
N ILE A 36 -20.30 -2.62 -7.31
CA ILE A 36 -19.90 -3.24 -6.05
C ILE A 36 -20.46 -4.66 -5.99
N PRO A 37 -19.59 -5.69 -6.10
CA PRO A 37 -20.04 -7.07 -6.20
C PRO A 37 -20.65 -7.56 -4.88
N PRO A 38 -21.71 -8.39 -4.92
CA PRO A 38 -22.37 -8.92 -3.73
C PRO A 38 -21.44 -9.81 -2.92
N CYS A 39 -21.73 -9.98 -1.63
CA CYS A 39 -20.95 -10.85 -0.76
C CYS A 39 -21.12 -12.34 -1.13
N PRO A 40 -20.07 -13.16 -0.99
CA PRO A 40 -20.19 -14.60 -1.21
C PRO A 40 -21.18 -15.22 -0.22
N HIS A 41 -21.93 -16.24 -0.67
CA HIS A 41 -22.79 -17.08 0.18
C HIS A 41 -23.89 -16.36 0.98
N GLY A 42 -24.25 -15.12 0.60
CA GLY A 42 -25.35 -14.40 1.26
C GLY A 42 -25.08 -14.03 2.72
N VAL A 43 -23.83 -14.06 3.16
CA VAL A 43 -23.41 -13.54 4.47
C VAL A 43 -22.82 -12.13 4.33
N PRO A 44 -22.90 -11.28 5.36
CA PRO A 44 -22.33 -9.94 5.29
C PRO A 44 -20.81 -9.97 5.04
N CYS A 45 -20.29 -9.04 4.24
CA CYS A 45 -18.87 -9.03 3.86
C CYS A 45 -17.91 -8.73 5.02
N TYR A 46 -18.41 -8.21 6.14
CA TYR A 46 -17.63 -7.98 7.35
C TYR A 46 -17.45 -9.23 8.23
N THR A 47 -18.04 -10.39 7.86
CA THR A 47 -17.84 -11.62 8.63
C THR A 47 -16.40 -12.11 8.50
N PRO A 48 -15.70 -12.39 9.61
CA PRO A 48 -14.31 -12.84 9.57
C PRO A 48 -14.19 -14.21 8.90
N MET A 49 -13.24 -14.33 7.98
CA MET A 49 -12.85 -15.58 7.33
C MET A 49 -11.56 -16.07 7.96
N TYR A 50 -11.59 -17.29 8.50
CA TYR A 50 -10.43 -17.91 9.13
C TYR A 50 -9.65 -18.74 8.11
N PRO A 51 -8.31 -18.65 8.10
CA PRO A 51 -7.47 -19.47 7.23
C PRO A 51 -7.50 -20.94 7.67
N SER A 52 -7.23 -21.84 6.74
CA SER A 52 -6.93 -23.24 7.06
C SER A 52 -5.63 -23.35 7.86
N THR A 53 -5.43 -24.47 8.57
CA THR A 53 -4.22 -24.70 9.37
C THR A 53 -2.93 -24.58 8.54
N ALA A 54 -2.96 -25.06 7.29
CA ALA A 54 -1.82 -24.97 6.38
C ALA A 54 -1.51 -23.52 6.00
N GLU A 55 -2.53 -22.72 5.67
CA GLU A 55 -2.37 -21.30 5.36
C GLU A 55 -1.88 -20.52 6.58
N LEU A 56 -2.40 -20.82 7.77
CA LEU A 56 -1.97 -20.18 9.01
C LEU A 56 -0.48 -20.45 9.30
N ILE A 57 -0.05 -21.71 9.20
CA ILE A 57 1.37 -22.09 9.37
C ILE A 57 2.24 -21.35 8.36
N PHE A 58 1.81 -21.27 7.11
CA PHE A 58 2.54 -20.57 6.06
C PHE A 58 2.64 -19.06 6.32
N MET A 59 1.56 -18.41 6.75
CA MET A 59 1.55 -16.98 7.11
C MET A 59 2.45 -16.69 8.31
N ILE A 60 2.40 -17.52 9.36
CA ILE A 60 3.25 -17.36 10.55
C ILE A 60 4.72 -17.57 10.17
N GLY A 61 5.02 -18.63 9.41
CA GLY A 61 6.38 -18.97 8.97
C GLY A 61 7.00 -17.87 8.09
N THR A 62 6.26 -17.36 7.11
CA THR A 62 6.74 -16.27 6.24
C THR A 62 6.91 -14.95 6.99
N THR A 63 6.03 -14.65 7.95
CA THR A 63 6.13 -13.44 8.78
C THR A 63 7.33 -13.49 9.72
N THR A 64 7.53 -14.63 10.40
CA THR A 64 8.72 -14.84 11.26
C THR A 64 10.01 -14.81 10.45
N LEU A 65 10.06 -15.45 9.28
CA LEU A 65 11.20 -15.38 8.38
C LEU A 65 11.50 -13.94 7.92
N THR A 66 10.46 -13.18 7.59
CA THR A 66 10.57 -11.76 7.22
C THR A 66 11.14 -10.93 8.36
N PHE A 67 10.65 -11.15 9.59
CA PHE A 67 11.16 -10.48 10.79
C PHE A 67 12.63 -10.81 11.04
N ILE A 68 13.00 -12.10 10.99
CA ILE A 68 14.39 -12.55 11.17
C ILE A 68 15.30 -11.92 10.11
N THR A 69 14.85 -11.92 8.85
CA THR A 69 15.63 -11.40 7.74
C THR A 69 15.87 -9.89 7.89
N ASN A 70 14.82 -9.12 8.18
CA ASN A 70 14.90 -7.67 8.26
C ASN A 70 15.59 -7.17 9.54
N TRP A 71 15.39 -7.84 10.67
CA TRP A 71 15.89 -7.38 11.97
C TRP A 71 17.26 -7.93 12.33
N PHE A 72 17.63 -9.13 11.85
CA PHE A 72 18.88 -9.79 12.22
C PHE A 72 19.82 -10.01 11.04
N VAL A 73 19.33 -10.60 9.94
CA VAL A 73 20.19 -10.99 8.81
C VAL A 73 20.72 -9.75 8.08
N VAL A 74 19.82 -8.85 7.66
CA VAL A 74 20.19 -7.66 6.87
C VAL A 74 21.15 -6.74 7.63
N PRO A 75 20.88 -6.35 8.89
CA PRO A 75 21.79 -5.44 9.61
C PRO A 75 23.15 -6.04 9.93
N ARG A 76 23.28 -7.38 10.03
CA ARG A 76 24.54 -8.05 10.38
C ARG A 76 25.38 -8.46 9.17
N ILE A 77 24.74 -8.85 8.07
CA ILE A 77 25.43 -9.45 6.92
C ILE A 77 25.58 -8.45 5.78
N MET A 78 24.59 -7.59 5.55
CA MET A 78 24.62 -6.68 4.41
C MET A 78 25.32 -5.38 4.77
N GLY A 79 26.51 -5.17 4.20
CA GLY A 79 27.21 -3.89 4.25
C GLY A 79 26.58 -2.84 3.33
N LYS A 80 26.99 -1.58 3.53
CA LYS A 80 26.60 -0.45 2.68
C LYS A 80 27.24 -0.57 1.30
N SER A 81 26.52 -1.19 0.36
CA SER A 81 26.94 -1.36 -1.02
C SER A 81 25.73 -1.24 -1.94
N GLU A 82 25.96 -0.79 -3.17
CA GLU A 82 24.92 -0.74 -4.20
C GLU A 82 24.32 -2.13 -4.46
N LYS A 83 25.16 -3.18 -4.50
CA LYS A 83 24.70 -4.57 -4.66
C LYS A 83 23.77 -5.01 -3.53
N SER A 84 24.12 -4.68 -2.28
CA SER A 84 23.29 -4.98 -1.11
C SER A 84 21.93 -4.28 -1.18
N ARG A 85 21.91 -3.00 -1.61
CA ARG A 85 20.68 -2.22 -1.76
C ARG A 85 19.77 -2.80 -2.83
N THR A 86 20.32 -3.19 -3.98
CA THR A 86 19.57 -3.82 -5.06
C THR A 86 19.01 -5.17 -4.62
N LEU A 87 19.82 -6.01 -3.97
CA LEU A 87 19.35 -7.29 -3.43
C LEU A 87 18.23 -7.10 -2.41
N PHE A 88 18.40 -6.17 -1.47
CA PHE A 88 17.36 -5.85 -0.49
C PHE A 88 16.09 -5.29 -1.14
N SER A 89 16.19 -4.54 -2.24
CA SER A 89 15.01 -4.04 -2.95
C SER A 89 14.15 -5.17 -3.54
N TYR A 90 14.76 -6.22 -4.07
CA TYR A 90 14.04 -7.42 -4.53
C TYR A 90 13.43 -8.19 -3.37
N LEU A 91 14.17 -8.35 -2.27
CA LEU A 91 13.65 -9.01 -1.05
C LEU A 91 12.45 -8.25 -0.46
N ALA A 92 12.55 -6.93 -0.35
CA ALA A 92 11.47 -6.08 0.14
C ALA A 92 10.25 -6.13 -0.80
N GLY A 93 10.46 -6.14 -2.12
CA GLY A 93 9.40 -6.31 -3.11
C GLY A 93 8.67 -7.65 -2.97
N LEU A 94 9.41 -8.74 -2.76
CA LEU A 94 8.85 -10.08 -2.53
C LEU A 94 8.04 -10.12 -1.23
N GLN A 95 8.61 -9.62 -0.12
CA GLN A 95 7.91 -9.55 1.17
C GLN A 95 6.62 -8.72 1.08
N PHE A 96 6.67 -7.58 0.39
CA PHE A 96 5.50 -6.75 0.14
C PHE A 96 4.45 -7.48 -0.70
N GLY A 97 4.86 -8.13 -1.79
CA GLY A 97 3.98 -8.93 -2.64
C GLY A 97 3.30 -10.08 -1.88
N MET A 98 4.03 -10.77 -1.01
CA MET A 98 3.46 -11.80 -0.13
C MET A 98 2.40 -11.22 0.82
N GLY A 99 2.63 -10.02 1.37
CA GLY A 99 1.62 -9.31 2.17
C GLY A 99 0.36 -8.97 1.36
N LEU A 100 0.52 -8.49 0.12
CA LEU A 100 -0.62 -8.24 -0.78
C LEU A 100 -1.41 -9.52 -1.11
N PHE A 101 -0.71 -10.64 -1.22
CA PHE A 101 -1.31 -11.95 -1.45
C PHE A 101 -2.15 -12.40 -0.25
N PHE A 102 -1.58 -12.42 0.96
CA PHE A 102 -2.27 -12.86 2.18
C PHE A 102 -3.48 -11.99 2.54
N THR A 103 -3.37 -10.68 2.34
CA THR A 103 -4.49 -9.76 2.60
C THR A 103 -5.62 -9.92 1.58
N GLY A 104 -5.32 -10.49 0.41
CA GLY A 104 -6.27 -10.60 -0.70
C GLY A 104 -6.55 -9.27 -1.39
N MET A 105 -5.71 -8.24 -1.21
CA MET A 105 -5.85 -6.95 -1.90
C MET A 105 -5.65 -7.06 -3.42
N ALA A 106 -5.07 -8.16 -3.89
CA ALA A 106 -5.07 -8.51 -5.32
C ALA A 106 -6.47 -8.74 -5.89
N ASN A 107 -7.48 -8.98 -5.05
CA ASN A 107 -8.85 -9.16 -5.50
C ASN A 107 -9.57 -7.79 -5.59
N PRO A 108 -9.97 -7.33 -6.79
CA PRO A 108 -10.64 -6.04 -6.98
C PRO A 108 -11.97 -5.96 -6.24
N SER A 109 -12.66 -7.11 -6.09
CA SER A 109 -13.95 -7.19 -5.41
C SER A 109 -13.84 -6.79 -3.95
N LYS A 110 -12.74 -7.16 -3.26
CA LYS A 110 -12.52 -6.73 -1.86
C LYS A 110 -12.38 -5.22 -1.75
N VAL A 111 -11.66 -4.62 -2.70
CA VAL A 111 -11.43 -3.17 -2.72
C VAL A 111 -12.72 -2.41 -3.02
N LEU A 112 -13.52 -2.86 -3.99
CA LEU A 112 -14.81 -2.25 -4.31
C LEU A 112 -15.81 -2.35 -3.14
N ARG A 113 -15.82 -3.48 -2.45
CA ARG A 113 -16.65 -3.68 -1.24
C ARG A 113 -16.28 -2.73 -0.10
N PHE A 114 -15.02 -2.31 0.00
CA PHE A 114 -14.65 -1.28 0.97
C PHE A 114 -15.37 0.06 0.72
N PHE A 115 -15.67 0.40 -0.54
CA PHE A 115 -16.41 1.61 -0.88
C PHE A 115 -17.92 1.53 -0.60
N ALA A 116 -18.45 0.37 -0.23
CA ALA A 116 -19.86 0.19 0.08
C ALA A 116 -20.28 0.77 1.43
N PHE A 117 -19.33 1.15 2.30
CA PHE A 117 -19.61 1.64 3.65
C PHE A 117 -20.70 2.72 3.77
N PRO A 118 -20.82 3.72 2.85
CA PRO A 118 -21.81 4.77 3.02
C PRO A 118 -23.18 4.41 2.43
N THR A 119 -23.28 3.34 1.63
CA THR A 119 -24.49 2.98 0.88
C THR A 119 -25.08 1.64 1.32
N ASP A 120 -24.25 0.62 1.52
CA ASP A 120 -24.66 -0.74 1.85
C ASP A 120 -23.65 -1.38 2.82
N LEU A 121 -24.00 -1.31 4.12
CA LEU A 121 -23.24 -1.93 5.22
C LEU A 121 -23.15 -3.46 5.09
N PHE A 122 -24.08 -4.11 4.41
CA PHE A 122 -24.04 -5.56 4.21
C PHE A 122 -22.92 -5.95 3.24
N ARG A 123 -22.71 -5.13 2.20
CA ARG A 123 -21.63 -5.30 1.20
C ARG A 123 -20.28 -4.78 1.66
N PHE A 124 -20.23 -4.02 2.75
CA PHE A 124 -19.00 -3.42 3.24
C PHE A 124 -18.02 -4.46 3.76
N ASP A 125 -16.80 -4.46 3.21
CA ASP A 125 -15.67 -5.28 3.66
C ASP A 125 -14.63 -4.39 4.35
N PRO A 126 -14.48 -4.45 5.69
CA PRO A 126 -13.57 -3.59 6.45
C PRO A 126 -12.10 -4.03 6.37
N SER A 127 -11.78 -5.14 5.69
CA SER A 127 -10.42 -5.70 5.68
C SER A 127 -9.36 -4.71 5.14
N LEU A 128 -9.72 -3.84 4.19
CA LEU A 128 -8.81 -2.82 3.66
C LEU A 128 -8.35 -1.82 4.73
N ALA A 129 -9.24 -1.45 5.68
CA ALA A 129 -8.88 -0.55 6.77
C ALA A 129 -7.79 -1.14 7.67
N LEU A 130 -7.85 -2.45 7.93
CA LEU A 130 -6.83 -3.16 8.70
C LEU A 130 -5.49 -3.13 7.98
N VAL A 131 -5.46 -3.34 6.66
CA VAL A 131 -4.22 -3.24 5.88
C VAL A 131 -3.62 -1.84 5.99
N ILE A 132 -4.42 -0.78 5.84
CA ILE A 132 -3.96 0.59 5.96
C ILE A 132 -3.36 0.82 7.35
N LEU A 133 -4.05 0.38 8.41
CA LEU A 133 -3.59 0.51 9.79
C LEU A 133 -2.25 -0.21 10.02
N PHE A 134 -2.14 -1.48 9.64
CA PHE A 134 -0.94 -2.28 9.85
C PHE A 134 0.20 -1.98 8.87
N GLY A 135 -0.08 -1.35 7.72
CA GLY A 135 0.93 -0.89 6.78
C GLY A 135 1.51 0.48 7.14
N ILE A 136 0.63 1.43 7.53
CA ILE A 136 1.03 2.81 7.85
C ILE A 136 1.53 2.92 9.29
N GLY A 137 0.91 2.21 10.24
CA GLY A 137 1.18 2.31 11.68
C GLY A 137 2.64 2.04 12.05
N PRO A 138 3.22 0.87 11.71
CA PRO A 138 4.62 0.58 11.99
C PRO A 138 5.57 1.59 11.33
N SER A 139 5.30 1.96 10.08
CA SER A 139 6.07 2.95 9.34
C SER A 139 6.03 4.34 9.99
N LEU A 140 4.87 4.73 10.56
CA LEU A 140 4.70 5.97 11.31
C LEU A 140 5.47 5.93 12.63
N ILE A 141 5.38 4.82 13.38
CA ILE A 141 6.12 4.64 14.62
C ILE A 141 7.62 4.76 14.36
N THR A 142 8.15 4.07 13.33
CA THR A 142 9.56 4.17 12.94
C THR A 142 9.95 5.59 12.56
N PHE A 143 9.11 6.33 11.85
CA PHE A 143 9.38 7.72 11.51
C PHE A 143 9.46 8.63 12.74
N LEU A 144 8.55 8.45 13.70
CA LEU A 144 8.51 9.25 14.93
C LEU A 144 9.68 8.93 15.89
N THR A 145 10.14 7.68 15.93
CA THR A 145 11.23 7.24 16.81
C THR A 145 12.62 7.51 16.22
N ALA A 146 12.85 7.14 14.95
CA ALA A 146 14.15 7.30 14.29
C ALA A 146 14.38 8.74 13.79
N LYS A 147 13.31 9.54 13.64
CA LYS A 147 13.34 10.93 13.14
C LYS A 147 14.27 11.10 11.92
N PRO A 148 14.09 10.30 10.86
CA PRO A 148 15.01 10.26 9.73
C PRO A 148 15.15 11.64 9.08
N GLY A 149 16.38 12.03 8.78
CA GLY A 149 16.69 13.33 8.16
C GLY A 149 16.62 14.54 9.08
N GLN A 150 16.28 14.39 10.37
CA GLN A 150 16.36 15.46 11.37
C GLN A 150 17.68 15.36 12.15
N LYS A 151 18.28 16.50 12.49
CA LYS A 151 19.37 16.55 13.48
C LYS A 151 18.78 16.11 14.81
N THR A 152 19.22 14.96 15.31
CA THR A 152 18.70 14.37 16.54
C THR A 152 19.56 14.82 17.73
N ASP A 153 18.94 15.45 18.72
CA ASP A 153 19.52 15.73 20.05
C ASP A 153 19.63 14.43 20.89
N LYS A 154 20.14 13.34 20.31
CA LYS A 154 20.57 12.19 21.11
C LYS A 154 21.86 12.60 21.84
N LEU A 155 22.07 12.10 23.07
CA LEU A 155 23.22 12.42 23.94
C LEU A 155 24.60 12.27 23.25
N ASP A 156 24.70 11.49 22.16
CA ASP A 156 25.92 11.28 21.36
C ASP A 156 26.00 12.12 20.07
N GLY A 157 25.02 13.00 19.79
CA GLY A 157 25.02 13.94 18.66
C GLY A 157 24.99 13.32 17.25
N LYS A 158 24.91 12.00 17.12
CA LYS A 158 24.95 11.31 15.82
C LYS A 158 23.55 10.97 15.31
N PRO A 159 23.17 11.40 14.09
CA PRO A 159 21.91 11.01 13.49
C PRO A 159 21.88 9.50 13.23
N GLU A 160 20.73 8.87 13.46
CA GLU A 160 20.51 7.46 13.17
C GLU A 160 20.56 7.25 11.64
N LEU A 161 21.59 6.57 11.15
CA LEU A 161 21.82 6.36 9.72
C LEU A 161 21.02 5.15 9.22
N PRO A 162 20.54 5.17 7.96
CA PRO A 162 19.89 3.99 7.38
C PRO A 162 20.87 2.82 7.25
N THR A 163 20.39 1.60 7.49
CA THR A 163 21.22 0.38 7.55
C THR A 163 22.07 0.16 6.29
N LEU A 164 21.51 0.42 5.11
CA LEU A 164 22.14 0.14 3.81
C LEU A 164 22.56 1.40 3.05
N ALA A 165 22.50 2.58 3.66
CA ALA A 165 22.83 3.84 2.98
C ALA A 165 23.56 4.84 3.90
N ASP A 166 24.15 5.86 3.30
CA ASP A 166 24.94 6.88 4.02
C ASP A 166 24.13 8.11 4.40
N SER A 167 22.92 8.24 3.86
CA SER A 167 22.01 9.33 4.20
C SER A 167 20.57 8.94 3.91
N TRP A 168 19.65 9.56 4.64
CA TRP A 168 18.22 9.49 4.34
C TRP A 168 17.92 10.31 3.09
N ARG A 169 17.31 9.68 2.07
CA ARG A 169 16.76 10.39 0.91
C ARG A 169 15.25 10.55 1.06
N LEU A 170 14.85 11.66 1.65
CA LEU A 170 13.44 12.02 1.80
C LEU A 170 12.99 12.89 0.61
N PRO A 171 11.74 12.76 0.15
CA PRO A 171 11.19 13.67 -0.85
C PRO A 171 11.21 15.10 -0.36
N THR A 172 11.63 16.01 -1.23
CA THR A 172 11.70 17.46 -0.98
C THR A 172 10.41 18.19 -1.30
N ALA A 173 9.49 17.55 -2.02
CA ALA A 173 8.29 18.19 -2.49
C ALA A 173 7.28 18.44 -1.36
N THR A 174 6.73 19.64 -1.33
CA THR A 174 5.91 20.22 -0.26
C THR A 174 4.46 20.43 -0.71
N MET A 175 3.66 21.02 0.18
CA MET A 175 2.29 21.43 -0.14
C MET A 175 2.24 22.56 -1.17
N ALA A 176 3.27 23.41 -1.25
CA ALA A 176 3.33 24.49 -2.23
C ALA A 176 3.47 23.97 -3.67
N ASP A 177 3.94 22.73 -3.84
CA ASP A 177 4.11 22.07 -5.13
C ASP A 177 2.84 21.34 -5.60
N ILE A 178 1.68 21.65 -5.01
CA ILE A 178 0.38 21.12 -5.44
C ILE A 178 -0.13 22.01 -6.58
N ASP A 179 -0.07 21.47 -7.80
CA ASP A 179 -0.57 22.12 -9.00
C ASP A 179 -1.88 21.46 -9.50
N TRP A 180 -2.49 22.05 -10.54
CA TRP A 180 -3.72 21.51 -11.10
C TRP A 180 -3.51 20.09 -11.67
N ARG A 181 -2.31 19.79 -12.20
CA ARG A 181 -1.95 18.49 -12.76
C ARG A 181 -1.96 17.41 -11.68
N PHE A 182 -1.46 17.72 -10.49
CA PHE A 182 -1.51 16.84 -9.32
C PHE A 182 -2.95 16.53 -8.91
N VAL A 183 -3.81 17.54 -8.84
CA VAL A 183 -5.23 17.36 -8.46
C VAL A 183 -5.96 16.53 -9.52
N ALA A 184 -5.78 16.86 -10.80
CA ALA A 184 -6.38 16.13 -11.91
C ALA A 184 -5.91 14.68 -11.97
N GLY A 185 -4.61 14.43 -11.80
CA GLY A 185 -4.04 13.08 -11.76
C GLY A 185 -4.57 12.27 -10.58
N ALA A 186 -4.66 12.87 -9.39
CA ALA A 186 -5.24 12.20 -8.22
C ALA A 186 -6.73 11.88 -8.41
N ALA A 187 -7.50 12.80 -8.99
CA ALA A 187 -8.91 12.56 -9.31
C ALA A 187 -9.08 11.47 -10.37
N ALA A 188 -8.31 11.51 -11.48
CA ALA A 188 -8.35 10.50 -12.53
C ALA A 188 -7.97 9.10 -11.99
N PHE A 189 -6.95 9.02 -11.13
CA PHE A 189 -6.61 7.80 -10.41
C PHE A 189 -7.79 7.32 -9.54
N GLY A 190 -8.43 8.23 -8.80
CA GLY A 190 -9.62 7.92 -8.00
C GLY A 190 -10.78 7.37 -8.84
N VAL A 191 -11.08 7.96 -10.00
CA VAL A 191 -12.11 7.46 -10.93
C VAL A 191 -11.80 6.03 -11.36
N ALA A 192 -10.60 5.79 -11.91
CA ALA A 192 -10.21 4.47 -12.37
C ALA A 192 -10.23 3.43 -11.23
N TRP A 193 -9.76 3.83 -10.05
CA TRP A 193 -9.75 2.98 -8.86
C TRP A 193 -11.16 2.65 -8.36
N GLY A 194 -12.08 3.62 -8.32
CA GLY A 194 -13.48 3.41 -7.93
C GLY A 194 -14.26 2.57 -8.95
N LEU A 195 -13.88 2.58 -10.23
CA LEU A 195 -14.50 1.74 -11.26
C LEU A 195 -14.03 0.29 -11.20
N ARG A 196 -12.73 0.07 -10.99
CA ARG A 196 -12.11 -1.26 -11.17
C ARG A 196 -11.70 -1.94 -9.86
N GLY A 197 -11.54 -1.18 -8.79
CA GLY A 197 -11.00 -1.70 -7.52
C GLY A 197 -9.54 -2.12 -7.60
N VAL A 198 -8.80 -1.69 -8.63
CA VAL A 198 -7.40 -2.12 -8.85
C VAL A 198 -6.43 -1.00 -8.49
N CYS A 199 -5.45 -1.33 -7.65
CA CYS A 199 -4.32 -0.47 -7.31
C CYS A 199 -3.05 -0.95 -8.01
N PRO A 200 -2.05 -0.08 -8.27
CA PRO A 200 -0.84 -0.46 -9.00
C PRO A 200 -0.01 -1.55 -8.30
N GLY A 201 0.09 -1.53 -6.96
CA GLY A 201 0.79 -2.59 -6.22
C GLY A 201 0.13 -3.97 -6.42
N PRO A 202 -1.16 -4.11 -6.09
CA PRO A 202 -1.95 -5.29 -6.43
C PRO A 202 -1.93 -5.66 -7.92
N ALA A 203 -1.93 -4.69 -8.85
CA ALA A 203 -1.88 -4.95 -10.29
C ALA A 203 -0.60 -5.67 -10.71
N VAL A 204 0.56 -5.30 -10.14
CA VAL A 204 1.83 -6.03 -10.35
C VAL A 204 1.69 -7.49 -9.89
N LEU A 205 1.13 -7.73 -8.71
CA LEU A 205 0.91 -9.09 -8.22
C LEU A 205 -0.09 -9.85 -9.11
N ARG A 206 -1.15 -9.19 -9.58
CA ARG A 206 -2.09 -9.76 -10.54
C ARG A 206 -1.44 -10.05 -11.89
N ALA A 207 -0.43 -9.31 -12.33
CA ALA A 207 0.29 -9.66 -13.55
C ALA A 207 1.03 -11.00 -13.43
N ALA A 208 1.39 -11.42 -12.21
CA ALA A 208 1.92 -12.76 -11.96
C ALA A 208 0.82 -13.83 -11.83
N LEU A 209 -0.29 -13.53 -11.15
CA LEU A 209 -1.36 -14.51 -10.86
C LEU A 209 -2.43 -14.64 -11.97
N GLN A 210 -2.69 -13.55 -12.69
CA GLN A 210 -3.68 -13.41 -13.76
C GLN A 210 -3.08 -12.55 -14.91
N PRO A 211 -2.12 -13.09 -15.68
CA PRO A 211 -1.25 -12.30 -16.55
C PRO A 211 -1.98 -11.42 -17.56
N ALA A 212 -3.05 -11.93 -18.20
CA ALA A 212 -3.77 -11.18 -19.22
C ALA A 212 -4.35 -9.85 -18.68
N TRP A 213 -5.04 -9.89 -17.54
CA TRP A 213 -5.64 -8.69 -16.96
C TRP A 213 -4.61 -7.80 -16.25
N GLY A 214 -3.68 -8.41 -15.51
CA GLY A 214 -2.66 -7.65 -14.78
C GLY A 214 -1.70 -6.91 -15.71
N LEU A 215 -1.33 -7.50 -16.86
CA LEU A 215 -0.49 -6.83 -17.84
C LEU A 215 -1.21 -5.64 -18.49
N VAL A 216 -2.48 -5.80 -18.87
CA VAL A 216 -3.28 -4.68 -19.43
C VAL A 216 -3.36 -3.52 -18.45
N GLU A 217 -3.64 -3.80 -17.18
CA GLU A 217 -3.72 -2.79 -16.11
C GLU A 217 -2.36 -2.10 -15.89
N MET A 218 -1.27 -2.86 -15.85
CA MET A 218 0.08 -2.32 -15.69
C MET A 218 0.55 -1.52 -16.90
N THR A 219 0.26 -1.95 -18.13
CA THR A 219 0.59 -1.20 -19.35
C THR A 219 -0.14 0.13 -19.36
N GLY A 220 -1.44 0.15 -19.03
CA GLY A 220 -2.20 1.40 -18.90
C GLY A 220 -1.61 2.33 -17.86
N TYR A 221 -1.24 1.80 -16.68
CA TYR A 221 -0.57 2.57 -15.63
C TYR A 221 0.77 3.16 -16.09
N MET A 222 1.60 2.36 -16.78
CA MET A 222 2.90 2.83 -17.29
C MET A 222 2.75 3.88 -18.39
N LEU A 223 1.81 3.69 -19.32
CA LEU A 223 1.52 4.69 -20.36
C LEU A 223 1.04 6.00 -19.76
N GLY A 224 0.18 5.95 -18.74
CA GLY A 224 -0.27 7.14 -18.02
C GLY A 224 0.85 7.88 -17.29
N ASN A 225 1.92 7.19 -16.87
CA ASN A 225 3.08 7.81 -16.23
C ASN A 225 4.06 8.46 -17.23
N LEU A 226 3.91 8.22 -18.53
CA LEU A 226 4.74 8.83 -19.58
C LEU A 226 4.21 10.20 -20.05
N VAL A 227 2.98 10.56 -19.67
CA VAL A 227 2.28 11.81 -20.04
C VAL A 227 2.25 12.78 -18.86
#